data_AF-A0A098S1A0-F1
#
_entry.id   AF-A0A098S1A0-F1
#
_cell.length_a   1.000
_cell.length_b   1.000
_cell.length_c   1.000
_cell.angle_alpha   90.00
_cell.angle_beta   90.00
_cell.angle_gamma   90.00
#
_symmetry.space_group_name_H-M   'P 1'
#
loop_
_entity.id
_entity.type
_entity.pdbx_description
1 polymer ?
#
loop_
_entity_poly.entity_id
_entity_poly.type
_entity_poly.pdbx_seq_one_letter_code
_entity_poly.pdbx_strand_id
1 'polypeptide(L)'
;MKFPISITLLLALFTLPFLSSCNLDDGTDVAPEEGLPTIDIGSYSLLPESIAQIPYVNQSGIIFVDTFGTEVFFSIEEEDIFESNGSNYYRYDVFEEGDTVVYEFNTEIKTFNLESTALGMQFRLRLRAMPYYADPESEAVADVMEISLPFLNSPSFSSQIVFRHEVDTRSYPTSFNNEPIPEIEIFDRTFTEVIWNDYTNPISQVYFNFEYGIVSFTDYQGKQWRFEDFQ
;
A
#
# COMPACT_ATOMS: atom_id res chain seq x y z
N MET A 1 -59.08 -20.37 47.80
CA MET A 1 -60.01 -21.25 47.06
C MET A 1 -60.89 -20.38 46.15
N LYS A 2 -60.68 -20.42 44.84
CA LYS A 2 -61.56 -19.78 43.85
C LYS A 2 -61.89 -20.81 42.76
N PHE A 3 -63.18 -20.87 42.43
CA PHE A 3 -63.86 -21.83 41.56
C PHE A 3 -63.69 -21.49 40.04
N PRO A 4 -64.07 -22.40 39.12
CA PRO A 4 -63.46 -22.59 37.80
C PRO A 4 -64.26 -22.07 36.58
N ILE A 5 -63.53 -21.95 35.46
CA ILE A 5 -63.80 -22.33 34.05
C ILE A 5 -65.22 -22.18 33.45
N SER A 6 -65.33 -21.43 32.33
CA SER A 6 -65.93 -21.80 31.00
C SER A 6 -66.06 -20.53 30.14
N ILE A 7 -65.27 -20.29 29.09
CA ILE A 7 -65.28 -20.83 27.70
C ILE A 7 -66.67 -20.81 27.02
N THR A 8 -66.92 -19.79 26.18
CA THR A 8 -67.47 -19.91 24.79
C THR A 8 -67.31 -18.54 24.10
N LEU A 9 -66.29 -18.35 23.26
CA LEU A 9 -66.29 -18.51 21.80
C LEU A 9 -67.11 -17.44 21.04
N LEU A 10 -66.42 -16.46 20.44
CA LEU A 10 -66.79 -16.00 19.10
C LEU A 10 -65.53 -15.58 18.32
N LEU A 11 -65.37 -16.24 17.18
CA LEU A 11 -64.31 -16.07 16.20
C LEU A 11 -64.22 -14.63 15.66
N ALA A 12 -62.99 -14.17 15.45
CA ALA A 12 -62.65 -13.44 14.24
C ALA A 12 -61.22 -13.81 13.83
N LEU A 13 -61.14 -14.63 12.78
CA LEU A 13 -59.97 -14.84 11.93
C LEU A 13 -59.40 -13.48 11.49
N PHE A 14 -58.09 -13.25 11.62
CA PHE A 14 -57.29 -12.53 10.62
C PHE A 14 -55.80 -12.87 10.79
N THR A 15 -55.34 -13.77 9.92
CA THR A 15 -54.02 -13.85 9.27
C THR A 15 -52.74 -13.39 10.02
N LEU A 16 -51.84 -14.36 10.22
CA LEU A 16 -50.38 -14.18 10.33
C LEU A 16 -49.81 -13.48 9.08
N PRO A 17 -48.72 -12.69 9.21
CA PRO A 17 -47.38 -13.30 9.15
C PRO A 17 -46.38 -12.80 10.20
N PHE A 18 -45.43 -13.67 10.48
CA PHE A 18 -44.20 -13.44 11.22
C PHE A 18 -43.45 -12.20 10.70
N LEU A 19 -43.24 -11.21 11.58
CA LEU A 19 -42.13 -10.27 11.45
C LEU A 19 -40.94 -10.87 12.20
N SER A 20 -40.24 -11.78 11.53
CA SER A 20 -38.88 -12.18 11.84
C SER A 20 -38.08 -12.01 10.56
N SER A 21 -37.73 -10.77 10.23
CA SER A 21 -36.61 -10.50 9.35
C SER A 21 -35.47 -10.01 10.23
N CYS A 22 -34.62 -10.95 10.65
CA CYS A 22 -33.23 -10.62 10.85
C CYS A 22 -32.71 -10.21 9.47
N ASN A 23 -32.57 -8.91 9.22
CA ASN A 23 -31.69 -8.49 8.14
C ASN A 23 -30.27 -8.76 8.64
N LEU A 24 -29.74 -9.90 8.19
CA LEU A 24 -28.31 -10.09 8.07
C LEU A 24 -27.81 -8.95 7.18
N ASP A 25 -27.04 -8.08 7.80
CA ASP A 25 -26.11 -7.15 7.18
C ASP A 25 -25.09 -7.98 6.41
N ASP A 26 -25.44 -8.35 5.17
CA ASP A 26 -24.53 -8.98 4.23
C ASP A 26 -23.66 -7.87 3.65
N GLY A 27 -22.56 -7.60 4.37
CA GLY A 27 -21.42 -6.80 3.93
C GLY A 27 -20.79 -7.41 2.69
N THR A 28 -21.48 -7.27 1.57
CA THR A 28 -20.97 -7.57 0.25
C THR A 28 -20.30 -6.31 -0.27
N ASP A 29 -18.98 -6.40 -0.45
CA ASP A 29 -18.19 -5.47 -1.27
C ASP A 29 -18.95 -5.17 -2.56
N VAL A 30 -19.52 -3.98 -2.64
CA VAL A 30 -20.21 -3.50 -3.83
C VAL A 30 -19.12 -3.20 -4.86
N ALA A 31 -19.06 -4.02 -5.93
CA ALA A 31 -18.33 -3.65 -7.14
C ALA A 31 -18.83 -2.27 -7.63
N PRO A 32 -18.01 -1.45 -8.32
CA PRO A 32 -18.39 -0.07 -8.62
C PRO A 32 -19.72 -0.06 -9.39
N GLU A 33 -20.78 0.45 -8.76
CA GLU A 33 -22.07 0.56 -9.40
C GLU A 33 -21.98 1.57 -10.54
N GLU A 34 -22.43 1.18 -11.73
CA GLU A 34 -22.69 2.12 -12.82
C GLU A 34 -23.58 3.26 -12.29
N GLY A 35 -23.06 4.50 -12.28
CA GLY A 35 -23.84 5.69 -11.90
C GLY A 35 -23.28 6.56 -10.78
N LEU A 36 -22.15 6.21 -10.16
CA LEU A 36 -21.49 7.11 -9.20
C LEU A 36 -20.99 8.39 -9.90
N PRO A 37 -21.17 9.58 -9.27
CA PRO A 37 -20.52 10.81 -9.74
C PRO A 37 -19.01 10.59 -9.86
N THR A 38 -18.48 10.79 -11.06
CA THR A 38 -17.06 10.67 -11.36
C THR A 38 -16.48 12.05 -11.65
N ILE A 39 -15.40 12.40 -10.97
CA ILE A 39 -14.65 13.65 -11.12
C ILE A 39 -13.26 13.30 -11.64
N ASP A 40 -12.93 13.78 -12.83
CA ASP A 40 -11.58 13.70 -13.38
C ASP A 40 -10.71 14.78 -12.71
N ILE A 41 -9.65 14.35 -12.03
CA ILE A 41 -8.67 15.26 -11.37
C ILE A 41 -7.36 15.39 -12.17
N GLY A 42 -7.33 14.85 -13.38
CA GLY A 42 -6.27 15.06 -14.36
C GLY A 42 -5.20 13.98 -14.39
N SER A 43 -4.02 14.37 -14.87
CA SER A 43 -2.89 13.47 -15.11
C SER A 43 -1.63 13.97 -14.40
N TYR A 44 -0.93 13.08 -13.74
CA TYR A 44 0.24 13.40 -12.93
C TYR A 44 1.47 12.65 -13.45
N SER A 45 2.45 13.39 -13.97
CA SER A 45 3.75 12.86 -14.39
C SER A 45 4.78 12.92 -13.27
N LEU A 46 5.71 11.98 -13.30
CA LEU A 46 6.87 11.92 -12.41
C LEU A 46 7.88 13.01 -12.75
N LEU A 47 8.54 13.58 -11.75
CA LEU A 47 9.68 14.45 -11.99
C LEU A 47 10.92 13.62 -12.37
N PRO A 48 11.66 13.99 -13.42
CA PRO A 48 12.92 13.32 -13.77
C PRO A 48 13.91 13.27 -12.61
N GLU A 49 13.94 14.32 -11.77
CA GLU A 49 14.80 14.42 -10.60
C GLU A 49 14.42 13.41 -9.51
N SER A 50 13.14 13.08 -9.36
CA SER A 50 12.70 12.03 -8.43
C SER A 50 13.16 10.65 -8.89
N ILE A 51 13.12 10.38 -10.21
CA ILE A 51 13.60 9.13 -10.79
C ILE A 51 15.12 9.01 -10.62
N ALA A 52 15.86 10.09 -10.87
CA ALA A 52 17.32 10.11 -10.78
C ALA A 52 17.86 9.87 -9.37
N GLN A 53 17.04 10.06 -8.32
CA GLN A 53 17.40 9.77 -6.94
C GLN A 53 17.32 8.28 -6.59
N ILE A 54 16.69 7.44 -7.41
CA ILE A 54 16.52 6.02 -7.12
C ILE A 54 17.83 5.26 -7.41
N PRO A 55 18.47 4.61 -6.42
CA PRO A 55 19.80 4.01 -6.58
C PRO A 55 19.87 2.79 -7.52
N TYR A 56 18.72 2.31 -8.00
CA TYR A 56 18.60 1.12 -8.82
C TYR A 56 18.62 1.39 -10.32
N VAL A 57 18.64 2.66 -10.72
CA VAL A 57 18.73 3.05 -12.14
C VAL A 57 20.03 2.50 -12.75
N ASN A 58 19.89 1.76 -13.85
CA ASN A 58 20.99 1.08 -14.56
C ASN A 58 21.78 0.05 -13.73
N GLN A 59 21.23 -0.46 -12.62
CA GLN A 59 21.86 -1.52 -11.84
C GLN A 59 21.33 -2.89 -12.27
N SER A 60 22.19 -3.91 -12.29
CA SER A 60 21.79 -5.27 -12.66
C SER A 60 21.49 -6.17 -11.47
N GLY A 61 22.02 -5.83 -10.30
CA GLY A 61 21.71 -6.53 -9.06
C GLY A 61 22.40 -5.94 -7.84
N ILE A 62 22.09 -6.52 -6.68
CA ILE A 62 22.63 -6.14 -5.37
C ILE A 62 23.01 -7.39 -4.59
N ILE A 63 24.12 -7.30 -3.86
CA ILE A 63 24.52 -8.29 -2.87
C ILE A 63 24.15 -7.79 -1.48
N PHE A 64 23.53 -8.66 -0.70
CA PHE A 64 23.31 -8.47 0.73
C PHE A 64 24.04 -9.55 1.52
N VAL A 65 24.46 -9.23 2.74
CA VAL A 65 25.10 -10.18 3.66
C VAL A 65 24.38 -10.28 5.00
N ASP A 66 24.47 -11.45 5.62
CA ASP A 66 24.01 -11.66 7.00
C ASP A 66 25.12 -11.41 8.03
N THR A 67 24.81 -11.61 9.31
CA THR A 67 25.76 -11.51 10.44
C THR A 67 26.99 -12.42 10.33
N PHE A 68 26.92 -13.48 9.52
CA PHE A 68 27.99 -14.46 9.35
C PHE A 68 28.77 -14.26 8.04
N GLY A 69 28.46 -13.21 7.27
CA GLY A 69 29.05 -12.95 5.96
C GLY A 69 28.51 -13.85 4.85
N THR A 70 27.37 -14.52 5.05
CA THR A 70 26.69 -15.24 3.98
C THR A 70 26.08 -14.24 3.02
N GLU A 71 26.48 -14.31 1.76
CA GLU A 71 25.97 -13.47 0.69
C GLU A 71 24.66 -14.00 0.11
N VAL A 72 23.82 -13.06 -0.33
CA VAL A 72 22.66 -13.34 -1.17
C VAL A 72 22.53 -12.28 -2.25
N PHE A 73 22.24 -12.73 -3.46
CA PHE A 73 22.08 -11.87 -4.61
C PHE A 73 20.59 -11.61 -4.88
N PHE A 74 20.28 -10.36 -5.23
CA PHE A 74 19.02 -9.94 -5.82
C PHE A 74 19.29 -9.41 -7.23
N SER A 75 18.64 -9.97 -8.25
CA SER A 75 18.62 -9.38 -9.58
C SER A 75 17.71 -8.16 -9.58
N ILE A 76 18.10 -7.11 -10.29
CA ILE A 76 17.28 -5.92 -10.51
C ILE A 76 16.74 -5.96 -11.94
N GLU A 77 15.43 -5.81 -12.07
CA GLU A 77 14.75 -5.49 -13.32
C GLU A 77 14.16 -4.08 -13.22
N GLU A 78 14.68 -3.18 -14.05
CA GLU A 78 14.14 -1.83 -14.23
C GLU A 78 13.10 -1.86 -15.36
N GLU A 79 11.86 -1.47 -15.05
CA GLU A 79 10.80 -1.34 -16.05
C GLU A 79 10.76 0.08 -16.62
N ASP A 80 10.28 0.23 -17.86
CA ASP A 80 9.98 1.54 -18.43
C ASP A 80 8.88 2.27 -17.62
N ILE A 81 8.82 3.60 -17.75
CA ILE A 81 7.73 4.36 -17.15
C ILE A 81 6.41 3.91 -17.78
N PHE A 82 5.45 3.56 -16.93
CA PHE A 82 4.11 3.18 -17.32
C PHE A 82 3.09 4.22 -16.84
N GLU A 83 2.11 4.54 -17.68
CA GLU A 83 0.98 5.39 -17.32
C GLU A 83 -0.22 4.54 -16.89
N SER A 84 -0.56 4.62 -15.60
CA SER A 84 -1.75 3.99 -15.03
C SER A 84 -2.98 4.84 -15.34
N ASN A 85 -3.71 4.44 -16.38
CA ASN A 85 -4.90 5.12 -16.86
C ASN A 85 -6.14 4.75 -16.04
N GLY A 86 -6.97 5.74 -15.70
CA GLY A 86 -8.25 5.53 -15.01
C GLY A 86 -8.10 4.99 -13.59
N SER A 87 -7.06 5.46 -12.89
CA SER A 87 -6.87 5.14 -11.47
C SER A 87 -7.96 5.82 -10.65
N ASN A 88 -8.59 5.09 -9.74
CA ASN A 88 -9.76 5.58 -9.01
C ASN A 88 -9.47 5.72 -7.51
N TYR A 89 -9.93 6.83 -6.93
CA TYR A 89 -10.00 7.05 -5.49
C TYR A 89 -11.46 7.31 -5.09
N TYR A 90 -11.96 6.56 -4.11
CA TYR A 90 -13.34 6.67 -3.63
C TYR A 90 -13.39 7.51 -2.36
N ARG A 91 -14.28 8.51 -2.36
CA ARG A 91 -14.60 9.29 -1.15
C ARG A 91 -16.06 9.11 -0.81
N TYR A 92 -16.32 8.70 0.42
CA TYR A 92 -17.65 8.51 0.98
C TYR A 92 -18.12 9.77 1.71
N ASP A 93 -19.44 9.91 1.84
CA ASP A 93 -20.13 10.99 2.56
C ASP A 93 -19.77 12.40 2.09
N VAL A 94 -19.67 12.61 0.78
CA VAL A 94 -19.18 13.89 0.20
C VAL A 94 -20.22 15.01 0.24
N PHE A 95 -21.47 14.73 -0.17
CA PHE A 95 -22.55 15.72 -0.13
C PHE A 95 -23.51 15.42 1.03
N GLU A 96 -23.99 14.19 1.14
CA GLU A 96 -24.79 13.66 2.24
C GLU A 96 -24.29 12.27 2.70
N GLU A 97 -24.76 11.76 3.85
CA GLU A 97 -24.41 10.42 4.36
C GLU A 97 -24.82 9.34 3.35
N GLY A 98 -23.87 8.53 2.92
CA GLY A 98 -24.02 7.49 1.90
C GLY A 98 -23.58 7.91 0.49
N ASP A 99 -23.33 9.19 0.22
CA ASP A 99 -22.91 9.64 -1.11
C ASP A 99 -21.45 9.29 -1.39
N THR A 100 -21.20 8.55 -2.46
CA THR A 100 -19.85 8.20 -2.90
C THR A 100 -19.49 8.96 -4.18
N VAL A 101 -18.32 9.60 -4.18
CA VAL A 101 -17.73 10.22 -5.37
C VAL A 101 -16.48 9.45 -5.76
N VAL A 102 -16.32 9.18 -7.05
CA VAL A 102 -15.13 8.58 -7.63
C VAL A 102 -14.26 9.67 -8.22
N TYR A 103 -13.02 9.77 -7.77
CA TYR A 103 -12.02 10.65 -8.38
C TYR A 103 -11.13 9.81 -9.30
N GLU A 104 -11.19 10.09 -10.59
CA GLU A 104 -10.43 9.40 -11.63
C GLU A 104 -9.19 10.22 -12.01
N PHE A 105 -8.05 9.57 -12.17
CA PHE A 105 -6.79 10.20 -12.58
C PHE A 105 -5.86 9.26 -13.33
N ASN A 106 -4.95 9.86 -14.10
CA ASN A 106 -3.82 9.16 -14.69
C ASN A 106 -2.55 9.46 -13.90
N THR A 107 -1.67 8.48 -13.75
CA THR A 107 -0.40 8.66 -13.05
C THR A 107 0.72 7.88 -13.70
N GLU A 108 1.90 8.50 -13.82
CA GLU A 108 3.12 7.81 -14.21
C GLU A 108 3.71 7.04 -13.03
N ILE A 109 4.19 5.83 -13.33
CA ILE A 109 4.80 4.91 -12.39
C ILE A 109 6.12 4.41 -12.99
N LYS A 110 7.18 4.48 -12.21
CA LYS A 110 8.47 3.83 -12.47
C LYS A 110 8.63 2.66 -11.51
N THR A 111 8.92 1.47 -12.04
CA THR A 111 9.02 0.22 -11.25
C THR A 111 10.43 -0.36 -11.31
N PHE A 112 10.89 -0.87 -10.17
CA PHE A 112 12.07 -1.71 -10.05
C PHE A 112 11.68 -2.98 -9.30
N ASN A 113 11.92 -4.15 -9.90
CA ASN A 113 11.72 -5.44 -9.26
C ASN A 113 13.08 -6.00 -8.82
N LEU A 114 13.23 -6.28 -7.54
CA LEU A 114 14.41 -6.92 -6.95
C LEU A 114 14.02 -8.34 -6.57
N GLU A 115 14.63 -9.35 -7.17
CA GLU A 115 14.27 -10.76 -6.95
C GLU A 115 15.48 -11.59 -6.49
N SER A 116 15.27 -12.38 -5.42
CA SER A 116 16.23 -13.40 -5.00
C SER A 116 15.60 -14.79 -5.01
N THR A 117 16.09 -15.65 -5.88
CA THR A 117 15.69 -17.07 -5.95
C THR A 117 16.16 -17.85 -4.72
N ALA A 118 17.28 -17.46 -4.10
CA ALA A 118 17.82 -18.11 -2.91
C ALA A 118 16.94 -17.90 -1.67
N LEU A 119 16.29 -16.74 -1.55
CA LEU A 119 15.34 -16.44 -0.47
C LEU A 119 13.89 -16.69 -0.86
N GLY A 120 13.59 -16.88 -2.14
CA GLY A 120 12.22 -16.89 -2.65
C GLY A 120 11.50 -15.59 -2.34
N MET A 121 12.20 -14.45 -2.46
CA MET A 121 11.74 -13.14 -2.02
C MET A 121 11.86 -12.12 -3.17
N GLN A 122 10.86 -11.26 -3.29
CA GLN A 122 10.83 -10.22 -4.33
C GLN A 122 10.36 -8.88 -3.74
N PHE A 123 11.22 -7.87 -3.77
CA PHE A 123 10.78 -6.50 -3.50
C PHE A 123 10.33 -5.85 -4.81
N ARG A 124 9.18 -5.19 -4.78
CA ARG A 124 8.74 -4.31 -5.85
C ARG A 124 8.73 -2.88 -5.34
N LEU A 125 9.66 -2.08 -5.87
CA LEU A 125 9.72 -0.65 -5.64
C LEU A 125 8.94 0.06 -6.75
N ARG A 126 7.99 0.92 -6.36
CA ARG A 126 7.24 1.79 -7.28
C ARG A 126 7.40 3.23 -6.86
N LEU A 127 7.91 4.06 -7.75
CA LEU A 127 7.87 5.51 -7.65
C LEU A 127 6.68 5.99 -8.48
N ARG A 128 5.76 6.75 -7.87
CA ARG A 128 4.52 7.21 -8.53
C ARG A 128 4.25 8.68 -8.26
N ALA A 129 3.69 9.38 -9.23
CA ALA A 129 3.16 10.73 -9.01
C ALA A 129 1.78 10.62 -8.35
N MET A 130 1.72 10.83 -7.05
CA MET A 130 0.55 10.57 -6.23
C MET A 130 -0.23 11.86 -5.95
N PRO A 131 -1.54 11.92 -6.29
CA PRO A 131 -2.37 13.06 -5.92
C PRO A 131 -2.76 13.02 -4.45
N TYR A 132 -3.07 14.20 -3.90
CA TYR A 132 -3.40 14.38 -2.50
C TYR A 132 -4.83 13.92 -2.20
N TYR A 133 -4.97 12.66 -1.80
CA TYR A 133 -6.28 12.02 -1.58
C TYR A 133 -7.17 12.66 -0.50
N ALA A 134 -6.61 13.42 0.44
CA ALA A 134 -7.43 14.11 1.44
C ALA A 134 -8.20 15.31 0.85
N ASP A 135 -7.67 15.90 -0.22
CA ASP A 135 -8.33 16.96 -1.01
C ASP A 135 -8.02 16.78 -2.51
N PRO A 136 -8.70 15.84 -3.19
CA PRO A 136 -8.39 15.48 -4.58
C PRO A 136 -8.52 16.63 -5.59
N GLU A 137 -9.37 17.63 -5.30
CA GLU A 137 -9.58 18.80 -6.16
C GLU A 137 -8.49 19.86 -6.02
N SER A 138 -7.60 19.75 -5.04
CA SER A 138 -6.50 20.72 -4.82
C SER A 138 -5.42 20.69 -5.90
N GLU A 139 -5.42 19.68 -6.77
CA GLU A 139 -4.35 19.35 -7.72
C GLU A 139 -2.97 19.12 -7.05
N ALA A 140 -2.93 19.02 -5.71
CA ALA A 140 -1.70 18.75 -4.99
C ALA A 140 -1.20 17.34 -5.31
N VAL A 141 0.11 17.22 -5.55
CA VAL A 141 0.78 15.99 -5.95
C VAL A 141 2.11 15.87 -5.21
N ALA A 142 2.59 14.65 -5.00
CA ALA A 142 3.93 14.32 -4.53
C ALA A 142 4.45 13.11 -5.30
N ASP A 143 5.77 12.99 -5.44
CA ASP A 143 6.39 11.78 -5.99
C ASP A 143 6.70 10.83 -4.82
N VAL A 144 5.97 9.72 -4.77
CA VAL A 144 5.97 8.80 -3.63
C VAL A 144 6.57 7.46 -4.04
N MET A 145 7.53 7.00 -3.26
CA MET A 145 8.13 5.68 -3.37
C MET A 145 7.49 4.72 -2.39
N GLU A 146 7.09 3.56 -2.88
CA GLU A 146 6.57 2.44 -2.09
C GLU A 146 7.39 1.19 -2.40
N ILE A 147 7.86 0.49 -1.36
CA ILE A 147 8.43 -0.85 -1.50
C ILE A 147 7.41 -1.84 -0.95
N SER A 148 7.08 -2.81 -1.77
CA SER A 148 6.10 -3.84 -1.46
C SER A 148 6.70 -5.23 -1.62
N LEU A 149 6.15 -6.16 -0.85
CA LEU A 149 6.47 -7.58 -0.91
C LEU A 149 5.18 -8.34 -1.24
N PRO A 150 5.19 -9.30 -2.17
CA PRO A 150 4.04 -10.16 -2.40
C PRO A 150 3.74 -11.00 -1.15
N PHE A 151 2.46 -11.23 -0.87
CA PHE A 151 2.07 -12.18 0.15
C PHE A 151 2.46 -13.60 -0.29
N LEU A 152 3.21 -14.30 0.57
CA LEU A 152 3.55 -15.71 0.34
C LEU A 152 2.26 -16.53 0.15
N ASN A 153 2.20 -17.29 -0.95
CA ASN A 153 1.09 -18.19 -1.30
C ASN A 153 -0.28 -17.52 -1.56
N SER A 154 -0.33 -16.22 -1.87
CA SER A 154 -1.58 -15.58 -2.28
C SER A 154 -1.88 -15.85 -3.77
N PRO A 155 -3.06 -16.40 -4.12
CA PRO A 155 -3.44 -16.65 -5.52
C PRO A 155 -3.75 -15.36 -6.31
N SER A 156 -3.79 -14.20 -5.65
CA SER A 156 -4.30 -12.96 -6.23
C SER A 156 -3.35 -11.79 -5.98
N PHE A 157 -2.09 -11.87 -6.46
CA PHE A 157 -1.11 -10.77 -6.59
C PHE A 157 -1.08 -9.73 -5.45
N SER A 158 -1.50 -10.11 -4.24
CA SER A 158 -1.66 -9.16 -3.16
C SER A 158 -0.27 -8.89 -2.62
N SER A 159 0.04 -7.62 -2.43
CA SER A 159 1.33 -7.17 -1.90
C SER A 159 1.10 -6.34 -0.65
N GLN A 160 1.98 -6.47 0.32
CA GLN A 160 2.02 -5.59 1.49
C GLN A 160 3.10 -4.54 1.27
N ILE A 161 2.74 -3.27 1.48
CA ILE A 161 3.71 -2.17 1.53
C ILE A 161 4.49 -2.32 2.84
N VAL A 162 5.82 -2.38 2.74
CA VAL A 162 6.75 -2.47 3.87
C VAL A 162 7.60 -1.22 4.03
N PHE A 163 7.58 -0.34 3.03
CA PHE A 163 8.23 0.96 3.08
C PHE A 163 7.46 1.96 2.22
N ARG A 164 7.38 3.21 2.68
CA ARG A 164 6.73 4.31 1.95
C ARG A 164 7.36 5.65 2.32
N HIS A 165 7.71 6.44 1.31
CA HIS A 165 8.37 7.72 1.48
C HIS A 165 8.05 8.68 0.33
N GLU A 166 7.85 9.96 0.63
CA GLU A 166 7.83 11.03 -0.37
C GLU A 166 9.27 11.33 -0.79
N VAL A 167 9.60 11.01 -2.04
CA VAL A 167 10.90 11.36 -2.64
C VAL A 167 10.93 12.86 -2.95
N ASP A 168 9.80 13.41 -3.38
CA ASP A 168 9.59 14.85 -3.54
C ASP A 168 8.17 15.21 -3.10
N THR A 169 8.04 16.05 -2.07
CA THR A 169 6.75 16.51 -1.52
C THR A 169 5.99 17.39 -2.52
N ARG A 170 6.66 18.00 -3.50
CA ARG A 170 6.11 18.89 -4.53
C ARG A 170 5.10 19.89 -3.96
N SER A 171 3.80 19.67 -4.15
CA SER A 171 2.72 20.57 -3.72
C SER A 171 1.86 19.98 -2.60
N TYR A 172 2.22 18.84 -2.02
CA TYR A 172 1.55 18.32 -0.82
C TYR A 172 1.61 19.34 0.32
N PRO A 173 0.48 19.56 1.03
CA PRO A 173 0.42 20.58 2.09
C PRO A 173 1.25 20.21 3.32
N THR A 174 1.42 18.92 3.58
CA THR A 174 2.19 18.38 4.70
C THR A 174 2.87 17.09 4.28
N SER A 175 4.16 16.97 4.54
CA SER A 175 4.88 15.71 4.34
C SER A 175 4.44 14.66 5.35
N PHE A 176 4.29 13.41 4.91
CA PHE A 176 4.11 12.25 5.78
C PHE A 176 5.41 11.50 6.10
N ASN A 177 6.57 12.04 5.70
CA ASN A 177 7.85 11.39 5.93
C ASN A 177 8.20 11.32 7.42
N ASN A 178 8.80 10.19 7.80
CA ASN A 178 9.49 10.08 9.07
C ASN A 178 10.82 10.82 9.01
N GLU A 179 11.25 11.35 10.15
CA GLU A 179 12.61 11.86 10.31
C GLU A 179 13.64 10.72 10.06
N PRO A 180 14.62 10.91 9.17
CA PRO A 180 15.67 9.94 8.94
C PRO A 180 16.50 9.67 10.21
N ILE A 181 17.02 8.45 10.33
CA ILE A 181 18.05 8.11 11.30
C ILE A 181 19.38 8.67 10.78
N PRO A 182 20.03 9.62 11.47
CA PRO A 182 21.25 10.25 10.95
C PRO A 182 22.38 9.26 10.72
N GLU A 183 22.52 8.28 11.61
CA GLU A 183 23.55 7.24 11.56
C GLU A 183 23.04 5.95 12.21
N ILE A 184 23.27 4.81 11.55
CA ILE A 184 23.00 3.47 12.09
C ILE A 184 24.12 2.50 11.69
N GLU A 185 24.54 1.65 12.63
CA GLU A 185 25.51 0.59 12.39
C GLU A 185 24.78 -0.76 12.23
N ILE A 186 25.05 -1.45 11.11
CA ILE A 186 24.49 -2.75 10.79
C ILE A 186 25.64 -3.69 10.40
N PHE A 187 25.87 -4.71 11.23
CA PHE A 187 26.92 -5.74 11.05
C PHE A 187 28.32 -5.17 10.76
N ASP A 188 28.76 -4.16 11.53
CA ASP A 188 30.05 -3.47 11.38
C ASP A 188 30.16 -2.53 10.15
N ARG A 189 29.02 -2.12 9.57
CA ARG A 189 28.97 -1.08 8.53
C ARG A 189 28.01 0.04 8.93
N THR A 190 28.47 1.27 8.80
CA THR A 190 27.70 2.47 9.10
C THR A 190 26.97 2.97 7.86
N PHE A 191 25.69 3.29 8.02
CA PHE A 191 24.87 3.97 7.02
C PHE A 191 24.34 5.28 7.60
N THR A 192 24.24 6.30 6.76
CA THR A 192 23.73 7.62 7.14
C THR A 192 22.41 7.92 6.44
N GLU A 193 21.64 8.86 7.00
CA GLU A 193 20.36 9.32 6.44
C GLU A 193 19.40 8.16 6.13
N VAL A 194 19.26 7.25 7.08
CA VAL A 194 18.49 6.00 6.91
C VAL A 194 17.02 6.24 7.24
N ILE A 195 16.18 6.03 6.24
CA ILE A 195 14.73 6.13 6.31
C ILE A 195 14.15 4.78 6.70
N TRP A 196 13.08 4.82 7.49
CA TRP A 196 12.32 3.66 7.94
C TRP A 196 10.85 4.02 8.16
N ASN A 197 9.98 3.02 8.18
CA ASN A 197 8.56 3.17 8.50
C ASN A 197 8.17 2.34 9.72
N ASP A 198 7.42 2.94 10.65
CA ASP A 198 6.91 2.27 11.85
C ASP A 198 5.58 1.58 11.57
N TYR A 199 5.64 0.46 10.85
CA TYR A 199 4.49 -0.44 10.71
C TYR A 199 4.42 -1.38 11.92
N THR A 200 3.24 -1.52 12.51
CA THR A 200 3.08 -2.29 13.76
C THR A 200 3.42 -3.78 13.64
N ASN A 201 3.30 -4.37 12.44
CA ASN A 201 3.62 -5.77 12.16
C ASN A 201 4.01 -5.97 10.68
N PRO A 202 5.20 -5.54 10.24
CA PRO A 202 5.59 -5.67 8.85
C PRO A 202 6.09 -7.09 8.59
N ILE A 203 5.77 -7.64 7.42
CA ILE A 203 6.35 -8.92 6.95
C ILE A 203 7.87 -8.83 6.69
N SER A 204 8.39 -7.61 6.57
CA SER A 204 9.81 -7.31 6.48
C SER A 204 10.04 -5.90 7.02
N GLN A 205 10.99 -5.73 7.94
CA GLN A 205 11.48 -4.40 8.30
C GLN A 205 12.49 -3.97 7.26
N VAL A 206 12.30 -2.80 6.65
CA VAL A 206 13.16 -2.27 5.59
C VAL A 206 13.77 -0.94 6.04
N TYR A 207 15.08 -0.86 5.94
CA TYR A 207 15.86 0.37 6.08
C TYR A 207 16.36 0.79 4.70
N PHE A 208 16.16 2.06 4.35
CA PHE A 208 16.47 2.58 3.03
C PHE A 208 17.29 3.87 3.12
N ASN A 209 18.21 4.13 2.19
CA ASN A 209 18.72 5.47 1.94
C ASN A 209 18.90 5.71 0.43
N PHE A 210 19.05 6.98 0.03
CA PHE A 210 19.19 7.36 -1.38
C PHE A 210 20.61 7.14 -1.95
N GLU A 211 21.54 6.58 -1.18
CA GLU A 211 22.88 6.24 -1.66
C GLU A 211 22.94 4.78 -2.16
N TYR A 212 22.34 3.85 -1.41
CA TYR A 212 22.43 2.41 -1.66
C TYR A 212 21.07 1.73 -1.89
N GLY A 213 19.97 2.45 -1.68
CA GLY A 213 18.63 1.89 -1.70
C GLY A 213 18.31 1.20 -0.37
N ILE A 214 17.72 0.01 -0.40
CA ILE A 214 17.57 -0.86 0.77
C ILE A 214 18.97 -1.15 1.35
N VAL A 215 19.28 -0.58 2.51
CA VAL A 215 20.54 -0.81 3.25
C VAL A 215 20.44 -2.00 4.19
N SER A 216 19.23 -2.35 4.62
CA SER A 216 18.98 -3.57 5.40
C SER A 216 17.53 -3.99 5.31
N PHE A 217 17.28 -5.30 5.38
CA PHE A 217 15.94 -5.84 5.53
C PHE A 217 15.91 -7.11 6.38
N THR A 218 14.72 -7.50 6.86
CA THR A 218 14.48 -8.84 7.43
C THR A 218 13.75 -9.73 6.42
N ASP A 219 14.21 -10.97 6.22
CA ASP A 219 13.50 -11.94 5.38
C ASP A 219 12.26 -12.53 6.08
N TYR A 220 11.54 -13.41 5.38
CA TYR A 220 10.34 -14.07 5.91
C TYR A 220 10.60 -14.99 7.12
N GLN A 221 11.86 -15.34 7.40
CA GLN A 221 12.27 -16.11 8.58
C GLN A 221 12.72 -15.19 9.74
N GLY A 222 12.67 -13.87 9.54
CA GLY A 222 13.12 -12.87 10.50
C GLY A 222 14.63 -12.67 10.53
N LYS A 223 15.37 -13.27 9.58
CA LYS A 223 16.83 -13.09 9.49
C LYS A 223 17.12 -11.76 8.81
N GLN A 224 18.02 -10.99 9.41
CA GLN A 224 18.41 -9.68 8.91
C GLN A 224 19.56 -9.80 7.89
N TRP A 225 19.45 -9.00 6.84
CA TRP A 225 20.38 -8.86 5.73
C TRP A 225 20.77 -7.39 5.59
N ARG A 226 22.00 -7.12 5.19
CA ARG A 226 22.56 -5.78 5.02
C ARG A 226 23.15 -5.64 3.62
N PHE A 227 22.96 -4.50 2.99
CA PHE A 227 23.61 -4.14 1.74
C PHE A 227 25.14 -4.31 1.82
N GLU A 228 25.72 -4.85 0.74
CA GLU A 228 27.16 -4.97 0.56
C GLU A 228 27.64 -4.20 -0.68
N ASP A 229 27.13 -4.54 -1.87
CA ASP A 229 27.57 -3.92 -3.13
C ASP A 229 26.52 -4.05 -4.25
N PHE A 230 26.64 -3.19 -5.26
CA PHE A 230 25.93 -3.31 -6.53
C PHE A 230 26.68 -4.25 -7.49
N GLN A 231 26.00 -4.73 -8.54
CA GLN A 231 26.57 -5.56 -9.62
C GLN A 231 26.32 -4.95 -10.99
#